data_AF-A0A4Q6EF85-F1
#
_entry.id   AF-A0A4Q6EF85-F1
#
_cell.length_a   1.000
_cell.length_b   1.000
_cell.length_c   1.000
_cell.angle_alpha   90.00
_cell.angle_beta   90.00
_cell.angle_gamma   90.00
#
_symmetry.space_group_name_H-M   'P 1'
#
loop_
_entity.id
_entity.type
_entity.pdbx_description
1 polymer ?
#
loop_
_entity_poly.entity_id
_entity_poly.type
_entity_poly.pdbx_seq_one_letter_code
_entity_poly.pdbx_strand_id
1 'polypeptide(L)'
;MYKKNYTDKIAQVQVTNTSKKINTLTDLFGVFHIQAAKGDTLLFRKPDFTPEYFVISGAYDINVYMQPVYVLNEVTVKELSKKAELNEALDQYRKHGIYSDGKPKALSFLASPLTGMYELFGKDAANARRFKEYSKNELEHLEVSKKYNKAVIKKLTNMPDNEIEDFMSFYSPSYEIVKNWNEYDVITYINKNYKYFKENKANLKLQKLY
;
A
#
# COMPACT_ATOMS: atom_id res chain seq x y z
N MET A 1 -5.31 -31.28 12.70
CA MET A 1 -5.73 -29.86 12.66
C MET A 1 -5.26 -29.23 11.36
N TYR A 2 -6.14 -28.51 10.66
CA TYR A 2 -5.91 -28.09 9.28
C TYR A 2 -6.20 -26.60 9.06
N LYS A 3 -5.54 -26.01 8.06
CA LYS A 3 -5.86 -24.67 7.58
C LYS A 3 -7.07 -24.74 6.63
N LYS A 4 -8.08 -23.91 6.84
CA LYS A 4 -9.26 -23.87 5.96
C LYS A 4 -8.84 -23.48 4.55
N ASN A 5 -9.28 -24.23 3.53
CA ASN A 5 -8.90 -24.13 2.12
C ASN A 5 -7.46 -24.58 1.75
N TYR A 6 -6.72 -25.20 2.68
CA TYR A 6 -5.41 -25.79 2.42
C TYR A 6 -5.34 -27.19 3.06
N THR A 7 -4.52 -28.08 2.53
CA THR A 7 -4.29 -29.41 3.13
C THR A 7 -3.23 -29.37 4.24
N ASP A 8 -2.65 -28.19 4.50
CA ASP A 8 -1.57 -28.00 5.45
C ASP A 8 -2.04 -28.20 6.88
N LYS A 9 -1.28 -29.02 7.62
CA LYS A 9 -1.49 -29.23 9.04
C LYS A 9 -0.95 -28.05 9.83
N ILE A 10 -1.67 -27.62 10.86
CA ILE A 10 -1.28 -26.49 11.70
C ILE A 10 -0.80 -27.02 13.05
N ALA A 11 0.45 -26.69 13.41
CA ALA A 11 1.04 -26.98 14.71
C ALA A 11 0.83 -25.84 15.73
N GLN A 12 1.09 -26.12 17.01
CA GLN A 12 1.06 -25.14 18.12
C GLN A 12 -0.26 -24.36 18.27
N VAL A 13 -1.40 -24.99 18.00
CA VAL A 13 -2.71 -24.43 18.31
C VAL A 13 -3.05 -24.73 19.77
N GLN A 14 -3.50 -23.71 20.50
CA GLN A 14 -4.01 -23.85 21.85
C GLN A 14 -5.43 -24.39 21.81
N VAL A 15 -5.66 -25.54 22.44
CA VAL A 15 -6.96 -26.17 22.58
C VAL A 15 -7.39 -26.06 24.03
N THR A 16 -8.53 -25.42 24.28
CA THR A 16 -9.04 -25.16 25.63
C THR A 16 -10.45 -25.74 25.78
N ASN A 17 -10.65 -26.63 26.75
CA ASN A 17 -11.99 -27.02 27.15
C ASN A 17 -12.55 -25.97 28.12
N THR A 18 -13.56 -25.23 27.67
CA THR A 18 -14.15 -24.11 28.44
C THR A 18 -14.95 -24.57 29.65
N SER A 19 -15.59 -25.75 29.60
CA SER A 19 -16.33 -26.33 30.72
C SER A 19 -15.42 -26.76 31.87
N LYS A 20 -14.27 -27.36 31.53
CA LYS A 20 -13.32 -27.93 32.52
C LYS A 20 -12.14 -27.03 32.83
N LYS A 21 -11.98 -25.91 32.11
CA LYS A 21 -10.84 -24.97 32.21
C LYS A 21 -9.47 -25.61 32.04
N ILE A 22 -9.39 -26.72 31.32
CA ILE A 22 -8.13 -27.38 30.96
C ILE A 22 -7.70 -26.98 29.55
N ASN A 23 -6.39 -26.91 29.31
CA ASN A 23 -5.84 -26.58 28.00
C ASN A 23 -4.69 -27.52 27.61
N THR A 24 -4.45 -27.61 26.31
CA THR A 24 -3.33 -28.35 25.71
C THR A 24 -2.88 -27.64 24.43
N LEU A 25 -1.73 -28.04 23.89
CA LEU A 25 -1.22 -27.57 22.61
C LEU A 25 -1.20 -28.72 21.61
N THR A 26 -1.49 -28.43 20.34
CA THR A 26 -1.29 -29.41 19.27
C THR A 26 0.20 -29.61 19.00
N ASP A 27 0.60 -30.85 18.70
CA ASP A 27 1.97 -31.21 18.33
C ASP A 27 2.40 -30.61 16.97
N LEU A 28 3.63 -30.96 16.54
CA LEU A 28 4.20 -30.53 15.25
C LEU A 28 3.42 -31.08 14.03
N PHE A 29 2.59 -32.10 14.22
CA PHE A 29 1.75 -32.70 13.19
C PHE A 29 0.28 -32.26 13.30
N GLY A 30 -0.04 -31.30 14.18
CA GLY A 30 -1.39 -30.78 14.37
C GLY A 30 -2.36 -31.76 15.04
N VAL A 31 -1.84 -32.71 15.82
CA VAL A 31 -2.61 -33.66 16.64
C VAL A 31 -2.67 -33.14 18.08
N PHE A 32 -3.79 -33.35 18.76
CA PHE A 32 -3.96 -32.97 20.17
C PHE A 32 -4.73 -34.05 20.93
N HIS A 33 -4.51 -34.09 22.25
CA HIS A 33 -5.24 -34.95 23.16
C HIS A 33 -5.71 -34.11 24.35
N ILE A 34 -7.03 -34.07 24.59
CA ILE A 34 -7.64 -33.31 25.69
C ILE A 34 -8.81 -34.09 26.28
N GLN A 35 -8.94 -34.06 27.61
CA GLN A 35 -10.04 -34.74 28.28
C GLN A 35 -11.33 -33.91 28.15
N ALA A 36 -12.34 -34.43 27.47
CA ALA A 36 -13.59 -33.71 27.26
C ALA A 36 -14.79 -34.66 27.26
N ALA A 37 -15.94 -34.17 27.72
CA ALA A 37 -17.19 -34.92 27.80
C ALA A 37 -18.17 -34.45 26.72
N LYS A 38 -19.17 -35.28 26.42
CA LYS A 38 -20.27 -34.88 25.53
C LYS A 38 -20.97 -33.64 26.11
N GLY A 39 -21.12 -32.61 25.29
CA GLY A 39 -21.64 -31.30 25.68
C GLY A 39 -20.59 -30.27 26.05
N ASP A 40 -19.31 -30.65 26.22
CA ASP A 40 -18.24 -29.68 26.44
C ASP A 40 -17.94 -28.90 25.16
N THR A 41 -17.55 -27.63 25.35
CA THR A 41 -17.12 -26.75 24.25
C THR A 41 -15.60 -26.59 24.26
N LEU A 42 -14.97 -27.01 23.18
CA LEU A 42 -13.56 -26.80 22.89
C LEU A 42 -13.38 -25.49 22.13
N LEU A 43 -12.45 -24.67 22.61
CA LEU A 43 -11.99 -23.44 21.98
C LEU A 43 -10.60 -23.69 21.41
N PHE A 44 -10.45 -23.47 20.11
CA PHE A 44 -9.18 -23.54 19.40
C PHE A 44 -8.69 -22.11 19.12
N ARG A 45 -7.47 -21.79 19.57
CA ARG A 45 -6.87 -20.46 19.43
C ARG A 45 -5.43 -20.57 18.98
N LYS A 46 -5.08 -19.80 17.96
CA LYS A 46 -3.70 -19.59 17.51
C LYS A 46 -3.54 -18.15 17.05
N PRO A 47 -2.41 -17.48 17.32
CA PRO A 47 -2.10 -16.20 16.70
C PRO A 47 -2.27 -16.29 15.18
N ASP A 48 -2.83 -15.25 14.56
CA ASP A 48 -3.11 -15.16 13.12
C ASP A 48 -4.22 -16.09 12.59
N PHE A 49 -5.03 -16.69 13.46
CA PHE A 49 -6.20 -17.51 13.09
C PHE A 49 -7.46 -17.10 13.87
N THR A 50 -8.62 -17.28 13.24
CA THR A 50 -9.91 -16.98 13.87
C THR A 50 -10.15 -18.04 14.94
N PRO A 51 -10.51 -17.66 16.19
CA PRO A 51 -10.85 -18.63 17.21
C PRO A 51 -12.04 -19.48 16.77
N GLU A 52 -11.91 -20.80 16.86
CA GLU A 52 -12.95 -21.74 16.46
C GLU A 52 -13.54 -22.42 17.69
N TYR A 53 -14.86 -22.53 17.75
CA TYR A 53 -15.58 -23.23 18.81
C TYR A 53 -16.14 -24.55 18.28
N PHE A 54 -15.93 -25.62 19.03
CA PHE A 54 -16.46 -26.93 18.70
C PHE A 54 -17.17 -27.54 19.90
N VAL A 55 -18.45 -27.87 19.73
CA VAL A 55 -19.23 -28.56 20.76
C VAL A 55 -19.15 -30.06 20.54
N ILE A 56 -18.76 -30.79 21.59
CA ILE A 56 -18.60 -32.24 21.51
C ILE A 56 -19.98 -32.91 21.52
N SER A 57 -20.44 -33.35 20.36
CA SER A 57 -21.69 -34.09 20.18
C SER A 57 -21.50 -35.62 20.28
N GLY A 58 -20.28 -36.11 20.03
CA GLY A 58 -19.86 -37.52 20.08
C GLY A 58 -18.59 -37.74 19.23
N ALA A 59 -18.16 -39.00 19.10
CA ALA A 59 -16.96 -39.51 18.39
C ALA A 59 -15.60 -38.90 18.82
N TYR A 60 -14.61 -39.78 18.95
CA TYR A 60 -13.31 -39.51 19.58
C TYR A 60 -12.30 -38.80 18.67
N ASP A 61 -12.60 -38.66 17.37
CA ASP A 61 -11.73 -38.04 16.37
C ASP A 61 -12.45 -36.88 15.67
N ILE A 62 -11.92 -35.66 15.82
CA ILE A 62 -12.47 -34.46 15.21
C ILE A 62 -11.43 -33.75 14.34
N ASN A 63 -11.83 -33.44 13.10
CA ASN A 63 -11.03 -32.62 12.20
C ASN A 63 -11.48 -31.17 12.31
N VAL A 64 -10.60 -30.32 12.83
CA VAL A 64 -10.86 -28.88 12.99
C VAL A 64 -10.08 -28.10 11.94
N TYR A 65 -10.80 -27.22 11.24
CA TYR A 65 -10.29 -26.35 10.19
C TYR A 65 -10.30 -24.90 10.67
N MET A 66 -9.11 -24.32 10.94
CA MET A 66 -9.02 -22.91 11.32
C MET A 66 -8.88 -22.03 10.09
N GLN A 67 -9.63 -20.94 10.06
CA GLN A 67 -9.47 -19.90 9.06
C GLN A 67 -8.34 -18.95 9.50
N PRO A 68 -7.32 -18.70 8.66
CA PRO A 68 -6.34 -17.66 8.95
C PRO A 68 -7.06 -16.31 9.02
N VAL A 69 -6.77 -15.54 10.07
CA VAL A 69 -7.13 -14.13 10.13
C VAL A 69 -6.12 -13.43 9.27
N TYR A 70 -6.56 -13.05 8.07
CA TYR A 70 -5.91 -11.95 7.39
C TYR A 70 -6.21 -10.72 8.24
N VAL A 71 -5.22 -10.27 9.02
CA VAL A 71 -5.22 -8.89 9.46
C VAL A 71 -5.07 -8.09 8.18
N LEU A 72 -6.20 -7.78 7.55
CA LEU A 72 -6.30 -6.57 6.76
C LEU A 72 -6.05 -5.49 7.79
N ASN A 73 -4.78 -5.13 7.94
CA ASN A 73 -4.44 -3.86 8.53
C ASN A 73 -5.35 -2.90 7.76
N GLU A 74 -6.31 -2.29 8.45
CA GLU A 74 -6.81 -1.01 8.00
C GLU A 74 -5.56 -0.16 7.94
N VAL A 75 -4.93 -0.15 6.77
CA VAL A 75 -4.14 0.98 6.34
C VAL A 75 -5.19 2.07 6.32
N THR A 76 -5.30 2.76 7.45
CA THR A 76 -5.53 4.19 7.42
C THR A 76 -4.67 4.64 6.26
N VAL A 77 -5.27 4.97 5.12
CA VAL A 77 -4.57 5.48 3.96
C VAL A 77 -4.12 6.89 4.32
N LYS A 78 -3.22 7.00 5.30
CA LYS A 78 -2.10 7.89 5.16
C LYS A 78 -1.31 7.23 4.07
N GLU A 79 -1.54 7.69 2.84
CA GLU A 79 -0.75 7.42 1.66
C GLU A 79 0.53 6.70 2.06
N LEU A 80 0.58 5.38 1.87
CA LEU A 80 1.88 4.75 1.72
C LEU A 80 2.51 5.57 0.61
N SER A 81 3.45 6.46 0.97
CA SER A 81 4.13 7.26 -0.04
C SER A 81 4.59 6.25 -1.08
N LYS A 82 4.46 6.53 -2.38
CA LYS A 82 4.91 5.61 -3.46
C LYS A 82 6.28 4.96 -3.17
N LYS A 83 7.13 5.66 -2.40
CA LYS A 83 8.41 5.19 -1.85
C LYS A 83 8.34 3.95 -0.94
N ALA A 84 7.33 3.82 -0.09
CA ALA A 84 7.15 2.68 0.83
C ALA A 84 6.72 1.41 0.09
N GLU A 85 5.72 1.51 -0.80
CA GLU A 85 5.32 0.40 -1.68
C GLU A 85 6.47 -0.07 -2.57
N LEU A 86 7.23 0.89 -3.10
CA LEU A 86 8.41 0.63 -3.92
C LEU A 86 9.53 -0.04 -3.13
N ASN A 87 9.78 0.37 -1.89
CA ASN A 87 10.76 -0.28 -1.01
C ASN A 87 10.36 -1.72 -0.67
N GLU A 88 9.08 -1.97 -0.43
CA GLU A 88 8.59 -3.31 -0.13
C GLU A 88 8.71 -4.25 -1.34
N ALA A 89 8.37 -3.77 -2.54
CA ALA A 89 8.61 -4.50 -3.77
C ALA A 89 10.10 -4.83 -3.94
N LEU A 90 11.00 -3.86 -3.72
CA LEU A 90 12.45 -4.07 -3.81
C LEU A 90 12.95 -5.12 -2.81
N ASP A 91 12.42 -5.14 -1.59
CA ASP A 91 12.83 -6.07 -0.54
C ASP A 91 12.35 -7.50 -0.81
N GLN A 92 11.15 -7.65 -1.37
CA GLN A 92 10.66 -8.93 -1.88
C GLN A 92 11.54 -9.43 -3.03
N TYR A 93 11.97 -8.58 -3.96
CA TYR A 93 12.87 -8.97 -5.05
C TYR A 93 14.27 -9.38 -4.56
N ARG A 94 14.84 -8.68 -3.57
CA ARG A 94 16.13 -9.05 -2.93
C ARG A 94 16.08 -10.45 -2.32
N LYS A 95 14.96 -10.81 -1.69
CA LYS A 95 14.72 -12.13 -1.10
C LYS A 95 14.63 -13.26 -2.13
N HIS A 96 14.29 -12.95 -3.39
CA HIS A 96 14.12 -13.94 -4.46
C HIS A 96 15.35 -14.12 -5.37
N GLY A 97 16.48 -13.47 -5.08
CA GLY A 97 17.81 -13.90 -5.53
C GLY A 97 17.97 -14.16 -7.04
N ILE A 98 17.48 -13.29 -7.92
CA ILE A 98 17.71 -13.42 -9.37
C ILE A 98 19.12 -12.91 -9.69
N TYR A 99 20.10 -13.79 -9.49
CA TYR A 99 21.47 -13.66 -9.99
C TYR A 99 21.46 -13.72 -11.53
N SER A 100 22.02 -12.69 -12.17
CA SER A 100 22.56 -12.80 -13.52
C SER A 100 23.71 -11.84 -13.71
N ASP A 101 24.90 -12.43 -13.84
CA ASP A 101 26.01 -11.95 -14.68
C ASP A 101 26.89 -10.79 -14.17
N GLY A 102 27.43 -10.94 -12.96
CA GLY A 102 28.77 -10.40 -12.64
C GLY A 102 28.94 -8.87 -12.47
N LYS A 103 27.85 -8.08 -12.44
CA LYS A 103 27.90 -6.67 -12.05
C LYS A 103 26.85 -6.38 -10.97
N PRO A 104 27.19 -5.67 -9.87
CA PRO A 104 26.23 -5.41 -8.80
C PRO A 104 25.17 -4.40 -9.27
N LYS A 105 24.08 -4.91 -9.85
CA LYS A 105 22.86 -4.16 -10.20
C LYS A 105 22.29 -3.39 -8.99
N ALA A 106 22.51 -3.91 -7.79
CA ALA A 106 22.02 -3.36 -6.51
C ALA A 106 22.42 -1.89 -6.25
N LEU A 107 23.55 -1.41 -6.76
CA LEU A 107 23.96 0.00 -6.56
C LEU A 107 23.07 0.97 -7.35
N SER A 108 22.55 0.57 -8.51
CA SER A 108 21.65 1.40 -9.34
C SER A 108 20.28 1.58 -8.67
N PHE A 109 19.76 0.53 -8.04
CA PHE A 109 18.51 0.55 -7.26
C PHE A 109 18.58 1.46 -6.02
N LEU A 110 19.76 1.59 -5.39
CA LEU A 110 19.96 2.43 -4.21
C LEU A 110 20.00 3.93 -4.55
N ALA A 111 20.47 4.28 -5.75
CA ALA A 111 20.53 5.67 -6.22
C ALA A 111 19.15 6.18 -6.70
N SER A 112 18.36 5.33 -7.34
CA SER A 112 16.96 5.61 -7.67
C SER A 112 16.22 4.29 -7.91
N PRO A 113 15.14 4.02 -7.17
CA PRO A 113 14.34 2.81 -7.35
C PRO A 113 13.84 2.60 -8.79
N LEU A 114 13.63 3.68 -9.54
CA LEU A 114 13.16 3.66 -10.93
C LEU A 114 14.28 3.26 -11.91
N THR A 115 15.52 3.70 -11.66
CA THR A 115 16.68 3.30 -12.48
C THR A 115 16.96 1.81 -12.34
N GLY A 116 16.69 1.25 -11.17
CA GLY A 116 16.74 -0.19 -10.96
C GLY A 116 15.70 -0.98 -11.75
N MET A 117 14.47 -0.46 -11.89
CA MET A 117 13.44 -1.12 -12.70
C MET A 117 13.77 -1.16 -14.19
N TYR A 118 14.52 -0.18 -14.71
CA TYR A 118 15.00 -0.17 -16.11
C TYR A 118 15.90 -1.38 -16.43
N GLU A 119 16.67 -1.88 -15.45
CA GLU A 119 17.48 -3.10 -15.62
C GLU A 119 16.66 -4.39 -15.55
N LEU A 120 15.44 -4.36 -14.99
CA LEU A 120 14.53 -5.52 -14.94
C LEU A 120 13.86 -5.77 -16.30
N PHE A 121 13.57 -4.72 -17.07
CA PHE A 121 12.94 -4.81 -18.39
C PHE A 121 13.91 -5.16 -19.53
N GLY A 122 14.90 -6.03 -19.26
CA GLY A 122 15.94 -6.40 -20.22
C GLY A 122 15.45 -6.78 -21.63
N LYS A 123 16.36 -6.60 -22.61
CA LYS A 123 16.27 -6.95 -24.05
C LYS A 123 15.18 -6.29 -24.91
N ASP A 124 14.07 -5.84 -24.33
CA ASP A 124 13.02 -5.16 -25.09
C ASP A 124 13.20 -3.64 -25.09
N ALA A 125 13.99 -3.15 -26.05
CA ALA A 125 14.33 -1.74 -26.17
C ALA A 125 13.11 -0.82 -26.32
N ALA A 126 11.98 -1.31 -26.85
CA ALA A 126 10.76 -0.51 -27.00
C ALA A 126 10.06 -0.30 -25.66
N ASN A 127 9.92 -1.35 -24.87
CA ASN A 127 9.30 -1.30 -23.54
C ASN A 127 10.15 -0.50 -22.55
N ALA A 128 11.48 -0.64 -22.61
CA ALA A 128 12.40 0.16 -21.79
C ALA A 128 12.31 1.67 -22.09
N ARG A 129 12.16 2.06 -23.37
CA ARG A 129 11.97 3.46 -23.78
C ARG A 129 10.65 4.04 -23.26
N ARG A 130 9.54 3.32 -23.42
CA ARG A 130 8.22 3.73 -22.91
C ARG A 130 8.23 3.88 -21.39
N PHE A 131 8.83 2.93 -20.68
CA PHE A 131 8.95 3.00 -19.23
C PHE A 131 9.79 4.19 -18.76
N LYS A 132 10.92 4.46 -19.44
CA LYS A 132 11.77 5.61 -19.14
C LYS A 132 11.02 6.93 -19.31
N GLU A 133 10.26 7.07 -20.39
CA GLU A 133 9.47 8.27 -20.66
C GLU A 133 8.34 8.45 -19.64
N TYR A 134 7.60 7.37 -19.34
CA TYR A 134 6.58 7.38 -18.29
C TYR A 134 7.16 7.76 -16.93
N SER A 135 8.28 7.16 -16.54
CA SER A 135 8.95 7.43 -15.27
C SER A 135 9.45 8.87 -15.18
N LYS A 136 9.97 9.41 -16.28
CA LYS A 136 10.38 10.81 -16.36
C LYS A 136 9.19 11.72 -16.12
N ASN A 137 8.09 11.53 -16.85
CA ASN A 137 6.89 12.35 -16.71
C ASN A 137 6.33 12.28 -15.27
N GLU A 138 6.32 11.09 -14.67
CA GLU A 138 5.87 10.90 -13.29
C GLU A 138 6.74 11.67 -12.28
N LEU A 139 8.07 11.62 -12.43
CA LEU A 139 8.98 12.39 -11.58
C LEU A 139 8.75 13.89 -11.71
N GLU A 140 8.57 14.38 -12.94
CA GLU A 140 8.28 15.78 -13.22
C GLU A 140 6.96 16.21 -12.57
N HIS A 141 5.91 15.40 -12.67
CA HIS A 141 4.62 15.64 -12.01
C HIS A 141 4.73 15.65 -10.49
N LEU A 142 5.51 14.74 -9.90
CA LEU A 142 5.73 14.68 -8.46
C LEU A 142 6.49 15.91 -7.95
N GLU A 143 7.50 16.39 -8.69
CA GLU A 143 8.23 17.61 -8.32
C GLU A 143 7.33 18.85 -8.36
N VAL A 144 6.49 18.97 -9.38
CA VAL A 144 5.48 20.03 -9.44
C VAL A 144 4.52 19.93 -8.26
N SER A 145 3.97 18.74 -8.00
CA SER A 145 2.97 18.51 -6.94
C SER A 145 3.50 18.78 -5.53
N LYS A 146 4.80 18.61 -5.29
CA LYS A 146 5.41 18.96 -4.00
C LYS A 146 5.35 20.46 -3.72
N LYS A 147 5.55 21.30 -4.73
CA LYS A 147 5.59 22.77 -4.60
C LYS A 147 4.22 23.42 -4.85
N TYR A 148 3.47 22.89 -5.80
CA TYR A 148 2.18 23.39 -6.24
C TYR A 148 1.10 22.32 -6.02
N ASN A 149 0.34 22.45 -4.93
CA ASN A 149 -0.76 21.55 -4.60
C ASN A 149 -1.92 22.30 -3.92
N LYS A 150 -3.06 21.61 -3.82
CA LYS A 150 -4.30 22.13 -3.24
C LYS A 150 -4.09 22.71 -1.83
N ALA A 151 -3.29 22.06 -0.98
CA ALA A 151 -3.05 22.51 0.38
C ALA A 151 -2.26 23.83 0.43
N VAL A 152 -1.21 23.97 -0.39
CA VAL A 152 -0.44 25.22 -0.50
C VAL A 152 -1.31 26.36 -1.02
N ILE A 153 -2.07 26.12 -2.09
CA ILE A 153 -2.95 27.13 -2.68
C ILE A 153 -4.04 27.55 -1.69
N LYS A 154 -4.65 26.59 -0.99
CA LYS A 154 -5.65 26.86 0.05
C LYS A 154 -5.10 27.73 1.16
N LYS A 155 -3.89 27.42 1.65
CA LYS A 155 -3.21 28.19 2.69
C LYS A 155 -2.93 29.63 2.27
N LEU A 156 -2.58 29.87 1.00
CA LEU A 156 -2.22 31.20 0.51
C LEU A 156 -3.43 32.04 0.10
N THR A 157 -4.50 31.43 -0.38
CA THR A 157 -5.62 32.15 -1.03
C THR A 157 -6.93 32.06 -0.24
N ASN A 158 -7.04 31.11 0.68
CA ASN A 158 -8.24 30.82 1.48
C ASN A 158 -9.51 30.57 0.63
N MET A 159 -9.33 30.08 -0.60
CA MET A 159 -10.42 29.72 -1.52
C MET A 159 -11.15 28.43 -1.09
N PRO A 160 -12.43 28.27 -1.48
CA PRO A 160 -13.13 27.00 -1.34
C PRO A 160 -12.58 25.95 -2.32
N ASP A 161 -12.69 24.68 -1.94
CA ASP A 161 -12.05 23.55 -2.64
C ASP A 161 -12.38 23.44 -4.14
N ASN A 162 -13.63 23.74 -4.50
CA ASN A 162 -14.09 23.75 -5.89
C ASN A 162 -13.42 24.84 -6.74
N GLU A 163 -13.19 26.03 -6.17
CA GLU A 163 -12.49 27.12 -6.85
C GLU A 163 -10.99 26.83 -6.99
N ILE A 164 -10.41 26.07 -6.05
CA ILE A 164 -9.01 25.67 -6.12
C ILE A 164 -8.79 24.67 -7.27
N GLU A 165 -9.70 23.73 -7.47
CA GLU A 165 -9.63 22.77 -8.58
C GLU A 165 -9.73 23.47 -9.94
N ASP A 166 -10.65 24.44 -10.07
CA ASP A 166 -10.72 25.30 -11.25
C ASP A 166 -9.43 26.09 -11.44
N PHE A 167 -8.92 26.72 -10.39
CA PHE A 167 -7.66 27.49 -10.44
C PHE A 167 -6.48 26.62 -10.88
N MET A 168 -6.33 25.42 -10.31
CA MET A 168 -5.27 24.48 -10.69
C MET A 168 -5.40 24.04 -12.15
N SER A 169 -6.62 23.86 -12.66
CA SER A 169 -6.84 23.52 -14.06
C SER A 169 -6.36 24.59 -15.03
N PHE A 170 -6.47 25.88 -14.67
CA PHE A 170 -6.08 27.00 -15.55
C PHE A 170 -4.65 27.47 -15.34
N TYR A 171 -4.12 27.36 -14.11
CA TYR A 171 -2.83 27.95 -13.73
C TYR A 171 -1.82 26.91 -13.22
N SER A 172 -1.86 25.69 -13.77
CA SER A 172 -0.84 24.67 -13.51
C SER A 172 0.49 25.04 -14.19
N PRO A 173 1.58 25.24 -13.42
CA PRO A 173 2.89 25.52 -14.00
C PRO A 173 3.53 24.24 -14.56
N SER A 174 4.34 24.38 -15.61
CA SER A 174 5.11 23.26 -16.14
C SER A 174 6.33 22.95 -15.27
N TYR A 175 6.77 21.68 -15.30
CA TYR A 175 7.95 21.23 -14.58
C TYR A 175 9.20 22.09 -14.85
N GLU A 176 9.43 22.45 -16.11
CA GLU A 176 10.58 23.25 -16.54
C GLU A 176 10.69 24.61 -15.82
N ILE A 177 9.55 25.17 -15.43
CA ILE A 177 9.49 26.42 -14.68
C ILE A 177 9.68 26.13 -13.17
N VAL A 178 8.96 25.14 -12.64
CA VAL A 178 8.92 24.82 -11.21
C VAL A 178 10.23 24.27 -10.66
N LYS A 179 11.03 23.58 -11.48
CA LYS A 179 12.31 22.99 -11.06
C LYS A 179 13.28 24.04 -10.50
N ASN A 180 13.22 25.27 -11.02
CA ASN A 180 14.09 26.37 -10.61
C ASN A 180 13.49 27.26 -9.51
N TRP A 181 12.22 27.05 -9.14
CA TRP A 181 11.54 27.89 -8.16
C TRP A 181 11.96 27.58 -6.73
N ASN A 182 12.19 28.64 -5.95
CA ASN A 182 12.20 28.57 -4.49
C ASN A 182 10.78 28.75 -3.93
N GLU A 183 10.65 28.74 -2.59
CA GLU A 183 9.35 28.93 -1.92
C GLU A 183 8.71 30.29 -2.22
N TYR A 184 9.51 31.35 -2.32
CA TYR A 184 9.03 32.70 -2.62
C TYR A 184 8.47 32.81 -4.05
N ASP A 185 9.09 32.14 -5.02
CA ASP A 185 8.62 32.12 -6.41
C ASP A 185 7.25 31.45 -6.52
N VAL A 186 7.07 30.34 -5.79
CA VAL A 186 5.77 29.63 -5.70
C VAL A 186 4.70 30.55 -5.13
N ILE A 187 4.99 31.22 -4.01
CA ILE A 187 4.04 32.15 -3.37
C ILE A 187 3.69 33.29 -4.32
N THR A 188 4.69 33.89 -4.96
CA THR A 188 4.50 35.01 -5.88
C THR A 188 3.66 34.59 -7.09
N TYR A 189 3.93 33.41 -7.66
CA TYR A 189 3.17 32.87 -8.77
C TYR A 189 1.70 32.64 -8.40
N ILE A 190 1.45 32.00 -7.25
CA ILE A 190 0.09 31.72 -6.77
C ILE A 190 -0.66 33.03 -6.52
N ASN A 191 -0.07 34.00 -5.82
CA ASN A 191 -0.72 35.27 -5.51
C ASN A 191 -1.04 36.09 -6.78
N LYS A 192 -0.10 36.15 -7.73
CA LYS A 192 -0.31 36.84 -9.01
C LYS A 192 -1.48 36.22 -9.77
N ASN A 193 -1.46 34.91 -9.96
CA ASN A 193 -2.51 34.21 -10.72
C ASN A 193 -3.85 34.22 -9.98
N TYR A 194 -3.84 34.16 -8.65
CA TYR A 194 -5.06 34.26 -7.85
C TYR A 194 -5.77 35.61 -8.08
N LYS A 195 -5.00 36.71 -8.11
CA LYS A 195 -5.54 38.03 -8.45
C LYS A 195 -6.20 38.04 -9.84
N TYR A 196 -5.50 37.52 -10.85
CA TYR A 196 -6.05 37.40 -12.20
C TYR A 196 -7.31 36.51 -12.25
N PHE A 197 -7.32 35.39 -11.54
CA PHE A 197 -8.45 34.47 -11.46
C PHE A 197 -9.69 35.16 -10.86
N LYS A 198 -9.52 35.95 -9.81
CA LYS A 198 -10.63 36.69 -9.17
C LYS A 198 -11.18 37.80 -10.07
N GLU A 199 -10.30 38.50 -10.78
CA GLU A 199 -10.68 39.56 -11.73
C GLU A 199 -11.37 39.00 -12.99
N ASN A 200 -11.04 37.78 -13.42
CA ASN A 200 -11.50 37.20 -14.70
C ASN A 200 -12.40 35.96 -14.56
N LYS A 201 -12.92 35.71 -13.35
CA LYS A 201 -13.71 34.51 -13.03
C LYS A 201 -14.91 34.28 -13.95
N ALA A 202 -15.55 35.35 -14.44
CA ALA A 202 -16.69 35.26 -15.36
C ALA A 202 -16.28 34.77 -16.77
N ASN A 203 -15.12 35.18 -17.27
CA ASN A 203 -14.65 34.86 -18.61
C ASN A 203 -14.09 33.43 -18.70
N LEU A 204 -13.46 32.94 -17.62
CA LEU A 204 -12.91 31.58 -17.57
C LEU A 204 -13.99 30.49 -17.57
N LYS A 205 -15.16 30.76 -16.99
CA LYS A 205 -16.32 29.83 -17.01
C LYS A 205 -16.90 29.66 -18.41
N LEU A 206 -16.84 30.70 -19.25
CA LEU A 206 -17.35 30.66 -20.62
C LEU A 206 -16.46 29.78 -21.53
N GLN A 207 -15.14 29.75 -21.32
CA GLN A 207 -14.23 28.92 -22.12
C GLN A 207 -14.38 27.40 -21.86
N LYS A 208 -14.84 26.98 -20.68
CA LYS A 208 -15.10 25.56 -20.37
C LYS A 208 -16.36 25.00 -21.06
N LEU A 209 -17.21 25.86 -21.61
CA LEU A 209 -18.48 25.49 -22.23
C LEU A 209 -18.38 25.31 -23.76
N TYR A 210 -17.19 25.51 -24.33
CA TYR A 210 -16.91 25.35 -25.77
C TYR A 210 -15.94 24.21 -26.03
#